data_AF-A0A950S2P9-F1
#
_entry.id   AF-A0A950S2P9-F1
#
_cell.length_a   1.000
_cell.length_b   1.000
_cell.length_c   1.000
_cell.angle_alpha   90.00
_cell.angle_beta   90.00
_cell.angle_gamma   90.00
#
_symmetry.space_group_name_H-M   'P 1'
#
loop_
_entity.id
_entity.type
_entity.pdbx_description
1 polymer ?
#
loop_
_entity_poly.entity_id
_entity_poly.type
_entity_poly.pdbx_seq_one_letter_code
_entity_poly.pdbx_strand_id
1 'polypeptide(L)'
;MRVDFVGHATLLLRMGGLSLLTDPWWSGPAYRGQWYPYPLPVPERYDLSTLDAVYISHAHEDHLHPGTLRELLKIAPDVEAIIPLRYDTQMRDYLRRLGVKRSRELLSGTSCVLRKGDQSARLTIMTNMDDSLLVVEDQTTGEVLVNANDALHASRRDVITEYCRILRARFPAIDYLFCGFGGASYFPNCIHVPGKDDAAVARAREKFFLDNFALVARLLRPRMAFPFAAHFILPDDRTWWISRSRLQMEPPAETVRRLVPEVPTYDLHPGDYVENGRLHTSSDTDYVAPESARVAVLRRYSPNQEREPLNDVAFATLLEDIRHAVARPGAENLHAIIRLWDYPARAIEIEIQNGSACVSAIDPHSIEAADAEVVVETRSDLVNSTIRSPFGRDLISIGYGAQVHLRSREEMARAPHERLLNVLAPAQPRWRQRLRKTPLRTLGFVVGDPGMRLDLFSRLGQRVRGEEVDEPA
;
A
#
# COMPACT_ATOMS: atom_id res chain seq x y z
N MET A 1 -7.13 -1.31 27.32
CA MET A 1 -6.15 -1.21 26.22
C MET A 1 -5.63 0.22 26.05
N ARG A 2 -4.32 0.37 25.83
CA ARG A 2 -3.66 1.60 25.38
C ARG A 2 -3.13 1.42 23.96
N VAL A 3 -3.28 2.44 23.12
CA VAL A 3 -2.82 2.40 21.72
C VAL A 3 -1.98 3.64 21.45
N ASP A 4 -0.67 3.44 21.32
CA ASP A 4 0.27 4.51 20.99
C ASP A 4 0.49 4.59 19.48
N PHE A 5 0.42 5.81 18.93
CA PHE A 5 0.73 6.06 17.53
C PHE A 5 2.22 6.33 17.38
N VAL A 6 2.93 5.40 16.73
CA VAL A 6 4.37 5.53 16.49
C VAL A 6 4.64 6.29 15.20
N GLY A 7 3.79 6.11 14.18
CA GLY A 7 3.83 6.81 12.89
C GLY A 7 3.25 5.95 11.76
N HIS A 8 2.78 6.56 10.67
CA HIS A 8 2.21 5.85 9.51
C HIS A 8 1.10 4.83 9.86
N ALA A 9 1.37 3.52 9.75
CA ALA A 9 0.50 2.40 10.10
C ALA A 9 0.99 1.67 11.37
N THR A 10 2.03 2.23 12.01
CA THR A 10 2.65 1.68 13.21
C THR A 10 1.92 2.10 14.47
N LEU A 11 1.20 1.15 15.06
CA LEU A 11 0.54 1.26 16.35
C LEU A 11 1.20 0.31 17.33
N LEU A 12 1.49 0.79 18.54
CA LEU A 12 1.88 -0.05 19.68
C LEU A 12 0.68 -0.20 20.61
N LEU A 13 0.11 -1.40 20.64
CA LEU A 13 -1.00 -1.75 21.52
C LEU A 13 -0.45 -2.38 22.80
N ARG A 14 -0.87 -1.85 23.95
CA ARG A 14 -0.53 -2.35 25.29
C ARG A 14 -1.81 -2.76 26.02
N MET A 15 -1.86 -4.03 26.43
CA MET A 15 -3.00 -4.66 27.12
C MET A 15 -2.48 -5.28 28.42
N GLY A 16 -2.19 -4.41 29.39
CA GLY A 16 -1.40 -4.77 30.57
C GLY A 16 0.06 -5.06 30.20
N GLY A 17 0.58 -6.22 30.60
CA GLY A 17 1.93 -6.66 30.23
C GLY A 17 2.10 -7.15 28.79
N LEU A 18 1.00 -7.40 28.07
CA LEU A 18 0.99 -7.90 26.70
C LEU A 18 1.09 -6.74 25.70
N SER A 19 1.93 -6.90 24.68
CA SER A 19 2.22 -5.88 23.67
C SER A 19 2.15 -6.40 22.23
N LEU A 20 1.57 -5.60 21.34
CA LEU A 20 1.47 -5.89 19.90
C LEU A 20 1.84 -4.64 19.11
N LEU A 21 2.75 -4.79 18.14
CA LEU A 21 3.12 -3.73 17.20
C LEU A 21 2.49 -4.02 15.82
N THR A 22 1.94 -3.03 15.13
CA THR A 22 1.44 -3.20 13.75
C THR A 22 2.40 -2.56 12.75
N ASP A 23 2.58 -3.15 11.57
CA ASP A 23 3.18 -2.55 10.37
C ASP A 23 4.32 -1.54 10.64
N PRO A 24 5.47 -2.00 11.17
CA PRO A 24 6.51 -1.10 11.65
C PRO A 24 7.31 -0.46 10.50
N TRP A 25 7.32 0.88 10.42
CA TRP A 25 8.12 1.65 9.46
C TRP A 25 8.69 2.95 10.05
N TRP A 26 10.01 2.98 10.27
CA TRP A 26 10.72 4.17 10.77
C TRP A 26 12.18 4.32 10.31
N SER A 27 12.76 3.31 9.66
CA SER A 27 14.21 3.20 9.43
C SER A 27 14.62 3.51 7.99
N GLY A 28 14.23 4.67 7.47
CA GLY A 28 14.54 5.07 6.10
C GLY A 28 13.34 4.99 5.15
N PRO A 29 13.58 5.28 3.85
CA PRO A 29 12.50 5.34 2.88
C PRO A 29 12.06 3.97 2.38
N ALA A 30 10.79 3.89 1.98
CA ALA A 30 10.22 2.76 1.26
C ALA A 30 10.30 2.97 -0.26
N TYR A 31 10.10 1.87 -1.00
CA TYR A 31 10.09 1.80 -2.46
C TYR A 31 11.37 2.35 -3.08
N ARG A 32 12.54 1.95 -2.57
CA ARG A 32 13.84 2.48 -3.05
C ARG A 32 13.88 4.02 -3.07
N GLY A 33 13.64 4.65 -1.92
CA GLY A 33 13.86 6.10 -1.79
C GLY A 33 12.76 6.96 -2.42
N GLN A 34 11.54 6.43 -2.55
CA GLN A 34 10.44 7.18 -3.13
C GLN A 34 9.48 7.71 -2.06
N TRP A 35 9.20 6.88 -1.05
CA TRP A 35 8.30 7.21 0.05
C TRP A 35 9.09 7.41 1.33
N TYR A 36 8.71 8.42 2.10
CA TYR A 36 9.33 8.71 3.38
C TYR A 36 8.25 8.93 4.44
N PRO A 37 8.36 8.32 5.63
CA PRO A 37 7.32 8.44 6.64
C PRO A 37 7.29 9.87 7.17
N TYR A 38 6.09 10.46 7.19
CA TYR A 38 5.87 11.81 7.72
C TYR A 38 4.43 11.99 8.20
N PRO A 39 4.17 12.50 9.42
CA PRO A 39 5.15 13.02 10.39
C PRO A 39 6.19 12.01 10.85
N LEU A 40 7.34 12.49 11.32
CA LEU A 40 8.48 11.62 11.64
C LEU A 40 8.11 10.64 12.76
N PRO A 41 8.32 9.32 12.58
CA PRO A 41 7.99 8.34 13.59
C PRO A 41 8.93 8.44 14.79
N VAL A 42 8.43 8.06 15.97
CA VAL A 42 9.13 8.19 17.27
C VAL A 42 9.34 6.84 17.99
N PRO A 43 9.92 5.81 17.33
CA PRO A 43 10.11 4.50 17.93
C PRO A 43 10.94 4.53 19.22
N GLU A 44 11.85 5.50 19.37
CA GLU A 44 12.73 5.67 20.52
C GLU A 44 12.00 6.01 21.83
N ARG A 45 10.72 6.40 21.77
CA ARG A 45 9.89 6.66 22.96
C ARG A 45 9.42 5.38 23.65
N TYR A 46 9.58 4.23 23.01
CA TYR A 46 9.01 2.96 23.44
C TYR A 46 10.10 1.92 23.68
N ASP A 47 10.00 1.20 24.79
CA ASP A 47 10.80 -0.01 25.01
C ASP A 47 10.17 -1.18 24.24
N LEU A 48 10.75 -1.49 23.08
CA LEU A 48 10.32 -2.59 22.22
C LEU A 48 10.99 -3.92 22.56
N SER A 49 11.90 -3.98 23.55
CA SER A 49 12.62 -5.22 23.90
C SER A 49 11.71 -6.29 24.50
N THR A 50 10.56 -5.88 25.03
CA THR A 50 9.56 -6.76 25.65
C THR A 50 8.38 -7.08 24.73
N LEU A 51 8.50 -6.74 23.43
CA LEU A 51 7.45 -6.92 22.43
C LEU A 51 7.08 -8.39 22.26
N ASP A 52 5.80 -8.72 22.44
CA ASP A 52 5.34 -10.11 22.36
C ASP A 52 5.05 -10.54 20.92
N ALA A 53 4.45 -9.65 20.13
CA ALA A 53 4.11 -9.92 18.74
C ALA A 53 4.20 -8.68 17.85
N VAL A 54 4.41 -8.92 16.57
CA VAL A 54 4.28 -7.93 15.49
C VAL A 54 3.25 -8.44 14.49
N TYR A 55 2.25 -7.63 14.18
CA TYR A 55 1.32 -7.88 13.09
C TYR A 55 1.82 -7.17 11.83
N ILE A 56 1.83 -7.90 10.71
CA ILE A 56 2.15 -7.33 9.40
C ILE A 56 0.96 -7.60 8.47
N SER A 57 0.31 -6.53 8.02
CA SER A 57 -0.96 -6.59 7.30
C SER A 57 -0.81 -7.10 5.87
N HIS A 58 0.23 -6.66 5.14
CA HIS A 58 0.49 -7.06 3.76
C HIS A 58 1.96 -6.80 3.37
N ALA A 59 2.30 -6.99 2.09
CA ALA A 59 3.69 -7.07 1.62
C ALA A 59 4.27 -5.77 1.05
N HIS A 60 3.51 -4.67 1.05
CA HIS A 60 4.01 -3.35 0.63
C HIS A 60 5.13 -2.85 1.56
N GLU A 61 6.10 -2.11 1.01
CA GLU A 61 7.36 -1.79 1.73
C GLU A 61 7.17 -0.81 2.91
N ASP A 62 6.09 -0.02 2.92
CA ASP A 62 5.69 0.86 4.02
C ASP A 62 4.98 0.14 5.17
N HIS A 63 4.52 -1.11 4.96
CA HIS A 63 3.94 -1.98 5.98
C HIS A 63 4.86 -3.13 6.39
N LEU A 64 5.66 -3.62 5.44
CA LEU A 64 6.68 -4.65 5.59
C LEU A 64 8.05 -4.02 5.28
N HIS A 65 8.48 -3.10 6.15
CA HIS A 65 9.70 -2.35 5.91
C HIS A 65 10.95 -3.14 6.36
N PRO A 66 11.83 -3.56 5.43
CA PRO A 66 12.94 -4.47 5.76
C PRO A 66 14.01 -3.82 6.62
N GLY A 67 14.27 -2.51 6.48
CA GLY A 67 15.21 -1.80 7.35
C GLY A 67 14.75 -1.81 8.81
N THR A 68 13.46 -1.54 9.00
CA THR A 68 12.84 -1.47 10.32
C THR A 68 12.71 -2.84 10.96
N LEU A 69 12.30 -3.86 10.21
CA LEU A 69 12.25 -5.23 10.76
C LEU A 69 13.62 -5.73 11.20
N ARG A 70 14.70 -5.40 10.48
CA ARG A 70 16.06 -5.76 10.91
C ARG A 70 16.49 -5.07 12.20
N GLU A 71 16.10 -3.81 12.39
CA GLU A 71 16.34 -3.09 13.66
C GLU A 71 15.50 -3.70 14.79
N LEU A 72 14.21 -3.96 14.55
CA LEU A 72 13.31 -4.56 15.51
C LEU A 72 13.82 -5.94 15.97
N LEU A 73 14.29 -6.78 15.05
CA LEU A 73 14.81 -8.11 15.37
C LEU A 73 16.13 -8.10 16.17
N LYS A 74 16.87 -6.98 16.17
CA LYS A 74 18.02 -6.81 17.09
C LYS A 74 17.56 -6.51 18.52
N ILE A 75 16.42 -5.83 18.67
CA ILE A 75 15.86 -5.40 19.95
C ILE A 75 14.98 -6.51 20.57
N ALA A 76 14.16 -7.17 19.75
CA ALA A 76 13.22 -8.22 20.12
C ALA A 76 13.42 -9.47 19.23
N PRO A 77 14.52 -10.22 19.40
CA PRO A 77 14.92 -11.33 18.51
C PRO A 77 13.94 -12.52 18.48
N ASP A 78 13.04 -12.60 19.46
CA ASP A 78 12.07 -13.69 19.59
C ASP A 78 10.62 -13.26 19.35
N VAL A 79 10.40 -12.02 18.88
CA VAL A 79 9.07 -11.51 18.54
C VAL A 79 8.37 -12.45 17.54
N GLU A 80 7.10 -12.77 17.81
CA GLU A 80 6.29 -13.57 16.89
C GLU A 80 5.65 -12.67 15.84
N ALA A 81 5.82 -12.99 14.55
CA ALA A 81 5.11 -12.32 13.48
C ALA A 81 3.72 -12.95 13.26
N ILE A 82 2.66 -12.16 13.36
CA ILE A 82 1.29 -12.54 12.99
C ILE A 82 1.02 -11.96 11.60
N ILE A 83 0.66 -12.81 10.63
CA ILE A 83 0.45 -12.40 9.24
C ILE A 83 -0.83 -13.04 8.68
N PRO A 84 -1.50 -12.43 7.68
CA PRO A 84 -2.59 -13.11 6.98
C PRO A 84 -2.08 -14.31 6.20
N LEU A 85 -2.85 -15.39 6.19
CA LEU A 85 -2.66 -16.48 5.25
C LEU A 85 -3.08 -16.02 3.86
N ARG A 86 -2.14 -16.07 2.92
CA ARG A 86 -2.34 -15.73 1.51
C ARG A 86 -2.35 -16.98 0.65
N TYR A 87 -2.76 -16.88 -0.61
CA TYR A 87 -2.72 -18.02 -1.52
C TYR A 87 -1.29 -18.53 -1.79
N ASP A 88 -0.27 -17.68 -1.62
CA ASP A 88 1.15 -18.03 -1.68
C ASP A 88 1.87 -17.81 -0.34
N THR A 89 3.16 -18.16 -0.28
CA THR A 89 4.00 -18.10 0.93
C THR A 89 5.04 -16.99 0.90
N GLN A 90 4.98 -16.07 -0.06
CA GLN A 90 6.07 -15.13 -0.35
C GLN A 90 6.40 -14.24 0.85
N MET A 91 5.38 -13.68 1.51
CA MET A 91 5.51 -12.87 2.72
C MET A 91 6.19 -13.64 3.86
N ARG A 92 5.70 -14.84 4.17
CA ARG A 92 6.28 -15.71 5.20
C ARG A 92 7.75 -16.05 4.90
N ASP A 93 8.03 -16.45 3.65
CA ASP A 93 9.37 -16.84 3.25
C ASP A 93 10.33 -15.63 3.23
N TYR A 94 9.82 -14.43 2.95
CA TYR A 94 10.57 -13.17 3.05
C TYR A 94 10.90 -12.82 4.50
N LEU A 95 9.92 -12.87 5.42
CA LEU A 95 10.14 -12.65 6.85
C LEU A 95 11.18 -13.61 7.43
N ARG A 96 11.13 -14.90 7.05
CA ARG A 96 12.15 -15.88 7.42
C ARG A 96 13.54 -15.48 6.93
N ARG A 97 13.66 -14.99 5.68
CA ARG A 97 14.95 -14.49 5.14
C ARG A 97 15.47 -13.25 5.86
N LEU A 98 14.59 -12.41 6.42
CA LEU A 98 14.99 -11.26 7.24
C LEU A 98 15.46 -11.66 8.65
N GLY A 99 15.18 -12.89 9.09
CA GLY A 99 15.57 -13.40 10.41
C GLY A 99 14.42 -13.58 11.41
N VAL A 100 13.16 -13.41 10.99
CA VAL A 100 12.01 -13.72 11.84
C VAL A 100 11.98 -15.22 12.13
N LYS A 101 12.12 -15.60 13.40
CA LYS A 101 12.20 -17.00 13.83
C LYS A 101 10.83 -17.69 13.87
N ARG A 102 9.77 -16.93 14.21
CA ARG A 102 8.41 -17.45 14.40
C ARG A 102 7.40 -16.58 13.65
N SER A 103 6.65 -17.21 12.76
CA SER A 103 5.55 -16.57 12.04
C SER A 103 4.29 -17.43 12.12
N ARG A 104 3.15 -16.82 12.46
CA ARG A 104 1.83 -17.44 12.50
C ARG A 104 0.96 -16.85 11.40
N GLU A 105 0.54 -17.70 10.47
CA GLU A 105 -0.38 -17.32 9.40
C GLU A 105 -1.83 -17.54 9.87
N LEU A 106 -2.69 -16.52 9.79
CA LEU A 106 -4.11 -16.65 10.12
C LEU A 106 -4.97 -16.62 8.86
N LEU A 107 -5.85 -17.60 8.72
CA LEU A 107 -6.86 -17.61 7.68
C LEU A 107 -7.83 -16.43 7.89
N SER A 108 -8.26 -15.80 6.79
CA SER A 108 -9.28 -14.74 6.85
C SER A 108 -10.54 -15.20 7.61
N GLY A 109 -11.03 -14.35 8.50
CA GLY A 109 -12.16 -14.61 9.38
C GLY A 109 -11.82 -15.44 10.63
N THR A 110 -10.59 -15.96 10.76
CA THR A 110 -10.17 -16.73 11.94
C THR A 110 -9.46 -15.87 12.98
N SER A 111 -9.30 -16.42 14.18
CA SER A 111 -8.64 -15.74 15.29
C SER A 111 -7.54 -16.57 15.90
N CYS A 112 -6.57 -15.90 16.51
CA CYS A 112 -5.70 -16.50 17.51
C CYS A 112 -5.74 -15.69 18.81
N VAL A 113 -5.22 -16.28 19.89
CA VAL A 113 -5.14 -15.61 21.19
C VAL A 113 -3.67 -15.48 21.59
N LEU A 114 -3.24 -14.26 21.88
CA LEU A 114 -1.97 -13.97 22.53
C LEU A 114 -2.19 -13.97 24.04
N ARG A 115 -1.22 -14.49 24.80
CA ARG A 115 -1.27 -14.58 26.27
C ARG A 115 0.06 -14.21 26.87
N LYS A 116 0.04 -13.46 27.97
CA LYS A 116 1.21 -13.17 28.81
C LYS A 116 0.77 -12.97 30.25
N GLY A 117 1.16 -13.90 31.12
CA GLY A 117 0.64 -13.93 32.49
C GLY A 117 -0.87 -14.11 32.51
N ASP A 118 -1.57 -13.21 33.21
CA ASP A 118 -3.04 -13.14 33.30
C ASP A 118 -3.69 -12.38 32.13
N GLN A 119 -2.90 -11.68 31.32
CA GLN A 119 -3.40 -10.88 30.20
C GLN A 119 -3.59 -11.73 28.95
N SER A 120 -4.64 -11.43 28.18
CA SER A 120 -4.87 -12.06 26.89
C SER A 120 -5.56 -11.14 25.89
N ALA A 121 -5.22 -11.30 24.62
CA ALA A 121 -5.83 -10.55 23.52
C ALA A 121 -6.20 -11.51 22.39
N ARG A 122 -7.43 -11.37 21.88
CA ARG A 122 -7.86 -12.12 20.69
C ARG A 122 -7.63 -11.27 19.45
N LEU A 123 -6.89 -11.83 18.51
CA LEU A 123 -6.59 -11.22 17.22
C LEU A 123 -7.40 -11.92 16.14
N THR A 124 -8.25 -11.19 15.43
CA THR A 124 -9.02 -11.68 14.28
C THR A 124 -8.54 -10.96 13.02
N ILE A 125 -8.15 -11.71 11.99
CA ILE A 125 -7.72 -11.14 10.70
C ILE A 125 -8.82 -11.35 9.66
N MET A 126 -9.09 -10.34 8.84
CA MET A 126 -9.86 -10.50 7.60
C MET A 126 -9.06 -9.94 6.43
N THR A 127 -8.91 -10.72 5.36
CA THR A 127 -8.29 -10.23 4.13
C THR A 127 -9.30 -9.48 3.29
N ASN A 128 -8.83 -8.48 2.55
CA ASN A 128 -9.53 -7.95 1.39
C ASN A 128 -8.51 -7.78 0.28
N MET A 129 -8.63 -8.59 -0.78
CA MET A 129 -7.67 -8.61 -1.88
C MET A 129 -6.24 -8.87 -1.37
N ASP A 130 -5.33 -7.91 -1.56
CA ASP A 130 -3.94 -8.01 -1.14
C ASP A 130 -3.65 -7.42 0.23
N ASP A 131 -4.67 -6.85 0.89
CA ASP A 131 -4.57 -6.23 2.20
C ASP A 131 -5.22 -7.10 3.28
N SER A 132 -4.99 -6.74 4.54
CA SER A 132 -5.76 -7.30 5.64
C SER A 132 -6.05 -6.28 6.72
N LEU A 133 -7.20 -6.45 7.36
CA LEU A 133 -7.57 -5.75 8.58
C LEU A 133 -7.38 -6.66 9.79
N LEU A 134 -7.15 -6.04 10.94
CA LEU A 134 -6.98 -6.67 12.23
C LEU A 134 -8.04 -6.16 13.21
N VAL A 135 -8.72 -7.08 13.89
CA VAL A 135 -9.52 -6.78 15.08
C VAL A 135 -8.80 -7.31 16.31
N VAL A 136 -8.63 -6.45 17.31
CA VAL A 136 -8.02 -6.78 18.61
C VAL A 136 -9.07 -6.63 19.69
N GLU A 137 -9.37 -7.72 20.37
CA GLU A 137 -10.21 -7.72 21.57
C GLU A 137 -9.30 -7.92 22.78
N ASP A 138 -9.17 -6.89 23.62
CA ASP A 138 -8.51 -6.98 24.92
C ASP A 138 -9.42 -7.79 25.85
N GLN A 139 -9.06 -9.03 26.16
CA GLN A 139 -9.94 -9.93 26.92
C GLN A 139 -10.01 -9.55 28.41
N THR A 140 -9.13 -8.68 28.88
CA THR A 140 -9.13 -8.18 30.26
C THR A 140 -10.11 -7.02 30.41
N THR A 141 -10.11 -6.07 29.47
CA THR A 141 -10.96 -4.88 29.54
C THR A 141 -12.27 -5.00 28.75
N GLY A 142 -12.32 -5.91 27.78
CA GLY A 142 -13.42 -6.03 26.83
C GLY A 142 -13.38 -5.00 25.69
N GLU A 143 -12.38 -4.11 25.65
CA GLU A 143 -12.26 -3.11 24.59
C GLU A 143 -11.91 -3.75 23.23
N VAL A 144 -12.49 -3.20 22.16
CA VAL A 144 -12.31 -3.69 20.79
C VAL A 144 -11.73 -2.60 19.89
N LEU A 145 -10.59 -2.91 19.27
CA LEU A 145 -9.97 -2.09 18.24
C LEU A 145 -10.14 -2.76 16.87
N VAL A 146 -10.63 -1.99 15.89
CA VAL A 146 -10.61 -2.36 14.47
C VAL A 146 -9.53 -1.53 13.77
N ASN A 147 -8.45 -2.18 13.36
CA ASN A 147 -7.46 -1.64 12.45
C ASN A 147 -7.86 -2.07 11.04
N ALA A 148 -8.58 -1.20 10.32
CA ALA A 148 -8.99 -1.41 8.94
C ALA A 148 -7.82 -1.31 7.95
N ASN A 149 -6.71 -0.69 8.36
CA ASN A 149 -5.52 -0.50 7.53
C ASN A 149 -5.90 0.04 6.14
N ASP A 150 -5.25 -0.48 5.11
CA ASP A 150 -5.56 -0.16 3.71
C ASP A 150 -6.73 -0.97 3.12
N ALA A 151 -7.31 -1.87 3.90
CA ALA A 151 -8.19 -2.90 3.36
C ALA A 151 -9.57 -2.38 2.93
N LEU A 152 -10.03 -1.19 3.34
CA LEU A 152 -11.42 -0.77 3.11
C LEU A 152 -11.58 0.54 2.36
N HIS A 153 -10.84 1.59 2.69
CA HIS A 153 -11.07 2.96 2.16
C HIS A 153 -10.87 3.07 0.64
N ALA A 154 -10.03 2.21 0.06
CA ALA A 154 -9.83 2.13 -1.39
C ALA A 154 -10.83 1.21 -2.12
N SER A 155 -11.67 0.47 -1.39
CA SER A 155 -12.60 -0.48 -1.97
C SER A 155 -13.88 0.19 -2.51
N ARG A 156 -14.61 -0.57 -3.34
CA ARG A 156 -15.99 -0.21 -3.73
C ARG A 156 -16.89 -0.16 -2.50
N ARG A 157 -17.90 0.71 -2.54
CA ARG A 157 -18.83 0.94 -1.41
C ARG A 157 -19.65 -0.29 -1.02
N ASP A 158 -19.99 -1.15 -1.97
CA ASP A 158 -20.69 -2.42 -1.69
C ASP A 158 -19.80 -3.40 -0.92
N VAL A 159 -18.52 -3.49 -1.29
CA VAL A 159 -17.51 -4.26 -0.53
C VAL A 159 -17.35 -3.69 0.87
N ILE A 160 -17.16 -2.37 1.01
CA ILE A 160 -17.09 -1.70 2.32
C ILE A 160 -18.31 -2.06 3.19
N THR A 161 -19.50 -1.98 2.60
CA THR A 161 -20.76 -2.25 3.32
C THR A 161 -20.81 -3.69 3.82
N GLU A 162 -20.41 -4.66 3.00
CA GLU A 162 -20.40 -6.07 3.39
C GLU A 162 -19.39 -6.37 4.50
N TYR A 163 -18.17 -5.83 4.40
CA TYR A 163 -17.17 -6.00 5.47
C TYR A 163 -17.65 -5.36 6.77
N CYS A 164 -18.21 -4.15 6.72
CA CYS A 164 -18.74 -3.48 7.90
C CYS A 164 -19.91 -4.26 8.52
N ARG A 165 -20.79 -4.86 7.70
CA ARG A 165 -21.87 -5.73 8.16
C ARG A 165 -21.34 -6.95 8.92
N ILE A 166 -20.32 -7.63 8.37
CA ILE A 166 -19.68 -8.78 9.02
C ILE A 166 -19.02 -8.37 10.34
N LEU A 167 -18.28 -7.26 10.34
CA LEU A 167 -17.62 -6.72 11.53
C LEU A 167 -18.63 -6.38 12.62
N ARG A 168 -19.70 -5.63 12.30
CA ARG A 168 -20.76 -5.28 13.26
C ARG A 168 -21.50 -6.48 13.82
N ALA A 169 -21.71 -7.52 13.00
CA ALA A 169 -22.37 -8.74 13.46
C ALA A 169 -21.53 -9.51 14.47
N ARG A 170 -20.19 -9.45 14.34
CA ARG A 170 -19.25 -10.16 15.23
C ARG A 170 -18.79 -9.32 16.42
N PHE A 171 -18.68 -8.01 16.24
CA PHE A 171 -18.16 -7.04 17.19
C PHE A 171 -19.20 -5.91 17.37
N PRO A 172 -20.19 -6.09 18.27
CA PRO A 172 -21.32 -5.16 18.38
C PRO A 172 -20.94 -3.82 19.00
N ALA A 173 -19.83 -3.77 19.76
CA ALA A 173 -19.22 -2.57 20.29
C ALA A 173 -17.78 -2.48 19.78
N ILE A 174 -17.41 -1.34 19.21
CA ILE A 174 -16.07 -1.03 18.72
C ILE A 174 -15.63 0.24 19.41
N ASP A 175 -14.52 0.19 20.14
CA ASP A 175 -13.99 1.35 20.87
C ASP A 175 -13.16 2.23 19.95
N TYR A 176 -12.28 1.62 19.15
CA TYR A 176 -11.32 2.35 18.34
C TYR A 176 -11.34 1.84 16.90
N LEU A 177 -11.49 2.75 15.94
CA LEU A 177 -11.32 2.48 14.52
C LEU A 177 -10.08 3.21 14.00
N PHE A 178 -9.13 2.47 13.45
CA PHE A 178 -8.03 3.02 12.67
C PHE A 178 -8.25 2.68 11.20
N CYS A 179 -8.30 3.67 10.32
CA CYS A 179 -8.64 3.48 8.91
C CYS A 179 -7.70 4.26 8.00
N GLY A 180 -7.26 3.61 6.90
CA GLY A 180 -6.59 4.27 5.80
C GLY A 180 -7.42 5.43 5.26
N PHE A 181 -6.75 6.47 4.75
CA PHE A 181 -7.41 7.64 4.17
C PHE A 181 -6.74 8.17 2.90
N GLY A 182 -5.71 7.50 2.39
CA GLY A 182 -4.99 7.90 1.19
C GLY A 182 -4.65 6.70 0.30
N GLY A 183 -4.29 6.95 -0.95
CA GLY A 183 -4.05 5.87 -1.91
C GLY A 183 -2.57 5.64 -2.19
N ALA A 184 -2.20 4.37 -2.28
CA ALA A 184 -0.89 3.89 -2.67
C ALA A 184 -0.88 3.56 -4.18
N SER A 185 -0.80 4.58 -5.05
CA SER A 185 -0.72 4.34 -6.50
C SER A 185 -0.30 5.58 -7.28
N TYR A 186 0.60 5.38 -8.24
CA TYR A 186 0.93 6.34 -9.29
C TYR A 186 -0.32 6.74 -10.11
N PHE A 187 -1.33 5.87 -10.24
CA PHE A 187 -2.57 6.20 -10.94
C PHE A 187 -3.51 6.94 -9.98
N PRO A 188 -4.13 8.05 -10.41
CA PRO A 188 -3.96 8.74 -11.69
C PRO A 188 -2.89 9.84 -11.67
N ASN A 189 -2.26 10.14 -10.52
CA ASN A 189 -1.45 11.35 -10.33
C ASN A 189 -0.22 11.44 -11.24
N CYS A 190 0.42 10.33 -11.55
CA CYS A 190 1.56 10.22 -12.46
C CYS A 190 1.15 9.92 -13.91
N ILE A 191 -0.15 9.98 -14.23
CA ILE A 191 -0.66 9.73 -15.59
C ILE A 191 -1.07 11.05 -16.21
N HIS A 192 -0.31 11.50 -17.19
CA HIS A 192 -0.55 12.71 -17.94
C HIS A 192 -1.27 12.40 -19.25
N VAL A 193 -2.40 13.05 -19.43
CA VAL A 193 -3.23 12.99 -20.63
C VAL A 193 -3.58 14.43 -21.02
N PRO A 194 -3.58 14.80 -22.30
CA PRO A 194 -4.00 16.13 -22.73
C PRO A 194 -5.34 16.55 -22.12
N GLY A 195 -5.38 17.76 -21.56
CA GLY A 195 -6.56 18.32 -20.90
C GLY A 195 -6.89 17.73 -19.53
N LYS A 196 -6.03 16.92 -18.92
CA LYS A 196 -6.20 16.49 -17.52
C LYS A 196 -5.63 17.56 -16.57
N ASP A 197 -6.41 17.96 -15.58
CA ASP A 197 -5.91 18.76 -14.45
C ASP A 197 -5.42 17.80 -13.36
N ASP A 198 -4.10 17.58 -13.32
CA ASP A 198 -3.45 16.69 -12.35
C ASP A 198 -3.73 17.08 -10.90
N ALA A 199 -3.76 18.38 -10.60
CA ALA A 199 -3.98 18.86 -9.24
C ALA A 199 -5.45 18.68 -8.80
N ALA A 200 -6.41 18.94 -9.68
CA ALA A 200 -7.82 18.68 -9.39
C ALA A 200 -8.11 17.19 -9.21
N VAL A 201 -7.54 16.34 -10.07
CA VAL A 201 -7.68 14.89 -9.97
C VAL A 201 -7.06 14.37 -8.67
N ALA A 202 -5.87 14.85 -8.28
CA ALA A 202 -5.25 14.48 -7.01
C ALA A 202 -6.14 14.84 -5.82
N ARG A 203 -6.72 16.06 -5.78
CA ARG A 203 -7.65 16.45 -4.71
C ARG A 203 -8.93 15.60 -4.69
N ALA A 204 -9.50 15.29 -5.86
CA ALA A 204 -10.68 14.46 -5.96
C ALA A 204 -10.43 13.03 -5.45
N ARG A 205 -9.24 12.49 -5.71
CA ARG A 205 -8.80 11.19 -5.22
C ARG A 205 -8.68 11.14 -3.70
N GLU A 206 -8.02 12.13 -3.08
CA GLU A 206 -7.91 12.15 -1.62
C GLU A 206 -9.30 12.31 -0.96
N LYS A 207 -10.20 13.11 -1.57
CA LYS A 207 -11.59 13.20 -1.12
C LYS A 207 -12.32 11.86 -1.23
N PHE A 208 -12.12 11.10 -2.31
CA PHE A 208 -12.73 9.78 -2.47
C PHE A 208 -12.38 8.83 -1.31
N PHE A 209 -11.12 8.80 -0.90
CA PHE A 209 -10.70 7.97 0.23
C PHE A 209 -11.30 8.43 1.57
N LEU A 210 -11.36 9.74 1.80
CA LEU A 210 -11.99 10.30 3.01
C LEU A 210 -13.50 10.06 3.04
N ASP A 211 -14.19 10.14 1.90
CA ASP A 211 -15.61 9.79 1.79
C ASP A 211 -15.86 8.32 2.14
N ASN A 212 -14.95 7.42 1.74
CA ASN A 212 -15.02 6.01 2.07
C ASN A 212 -14.65 5.71 3.53
N PHE A 213 -13.68 6.40 4.11
CA PHE A 213 -13.44 6.33 5.55
C PHE A 213 -14.69 6.81 6.32
N ALA A 214 -15.29 7.93 5.93
CA ALA A 214 -16.56 8.38 6.51
C ALA A 214 -17.67 7.31 6.40
N LEU A 215 -17.76 6.58 5.29
CA LEU A 215 -18.68 5.44 5.16
C LEU A 215 -18.35 4.33 6.17
N VAL A 216 -17.09 3.91 6.29
CA VAL A 216 -16.64 2.89 7.24
C VAL A 216 -16.98 3.32 8.68
N ALA A 217 -16.64 4.54 9.07
CA ALA A 217 -16.91 5.09 10.40
C ALA A 217 -18.41 5.09 10.72
N ARG A 218 -19.25 5.53 9.79
CA ARG A 218 -20.71 5.56 9.95
C ARG A 218 -21.32 4.16 10.13
N LEU A 219 -20.82 3.18 9.39
CA LEU A 219 -21.32 1.81 9.45
C LEU A 219 -20.83 1.06 10.69
N LEU A 220 -19.58 1.27 11.11
CA LEU A 220 -19.00 0.61 12.28
C LEU A 220 -19.41 1.25 13.61
N ARG A 221 -19.71 2.56 13.61
CA ARG A 221 -20.07 3.36 14.79
C ARG A 221 -19.09 3.16 15.96
N PRO A 222 -17.79 3.41 15.76
CA PRO A 222 -16.81 3.27 16.83
C PRO A 222 -16.99 4.38 17.87
N ARG A 223 -16.51 4.17 19.10
CA ARG A 223 -16.44 5.23 20.13
C ARG A 223 -15.50 6.36 19.69
N MET A 224 -14.38 6.03 19.04
CA MET A 224 -13.43 6.98 18.45
C MET A 224 -12.87 6.44 17.13
N ALA A 225 -12.62 7.32 16.17
CA ALA A 225 -12.01 6.99 14.88
C ALA A 225 -10.73 7.81 14.61
N PHE A 226 -9.78 7.20 13.92
CA PHE A 226 -8.46 7.77 13.66
C PHE A 226 -8.04 7.49 12.20
N PRO A 227 -7.83 8.53 11.38
CA PRO A 227 -7.16 8.39 10.09
C PRO A 227 -5.69 7.99 10.33
N PHE A 228 -5.23 6.94 9.64
CA PHE A 228 -3.83 6.52 9.68
C PHE A 228 -3.42 5.86 8.34
N ALA A 229 -2.22 5.26 8.25
CA ALA A 229 -1.76 4.53 7.06
C ALA A 229 -1.77 5.34 5.74
N ALA A 230 -1.54 6.65 5.81
CA ALA A 230 -1.23 7.48 4.65
C ALA A 230 -0.23 8.59 4.97
N HIS A 231 0.47 8.48 6.12
CA HIS A 231 1.44 9.46 6.61
C HIS A 231 2.81 9.24 5.96
N PHE A 232 2.94 9.72 4.72
CA PHE A 232 4.20 9.72 3.98
C PHE A 232 4.27 10.92 3.03
N ILE A 233 5.48 11.27 2.62
CA ILE A 233 5.73 12.23 1.55
C ILE A 233 6.61 11.63 0.46
N LEU A 234 6.52 12.25 -0.72
CA LEU A 234 7.25 11.97 -1.94
C LEU A 234 8.18 13.16 -2.22
N PRO A 235 9.41 13.17 -1.70
CA PRO A 235 10.25 14.38 -1.70
C PRO A 235 11.02 14.60 -3.01
N ASP A 236 10.90 13.72 -4.01
CA ASP A 236 11.47 13.93 -5.35
C ASP A 236 10.77 15.12 -6.04
N ASP A 237 11.51 15.95 -6.76
CA ASP A 237 10.93 17.13 -7.41
C ASP A 237 9.79 16.81 -8.37
N ARG A 238 9.80 15.61 -8.99
CA ARG A 238 8.77 15.18 -9.95
C ARG A 238 7.44 14.83 -9.28
N THR A 239 7.47 14.43 -8.00
CA THR A 239 6.29 13.97 -7.25
C THR A 239 5.98 14.83 -6.03
N TRP A 240 6.83 15.80 -5.71
CA TRP A 240 6.66 16.70 -4.57
C TRP A 240 5.34 17.45 -4.60
N TRP A 241 4.86 17.84 -5.79
CA TRP A 241 3.57 18.52 -5.94
C TRP A 241 2.40 17.70 -5.40
N ILE A 242 2.46 16.36 -5.45
CA ILE A 242 1.45 15.45 -4.91
C ILE A 242 1.42 15.57 -3.39
N SER A 243 2.59 15.48 -2.75
CA SER A 243 2.71 15.59 -1.29
C SER A 243 2.38 16.98 -0.79
N ARG A 244 2.83 18.01 -1.50
CA ARG A 244 2.47 19.40 -1.21
C ARG A 244 0.96 19.60 -1.26
N SER A 245 0.29 19.08 -2.29
CA SER A 245 -1.18 19.14 -2.39
C SER A 245 -1.84 18.44 -1.20
N ARG A 246 -1.39 17.23 -0.83
CA ARG A 246 -1.95 16.46 0.30
C ARG A 246 -1.78 17.19 1.64
N LEU A 247 -0.59 17.74 1.90
CA LEU A 247 -0.29 18.47 3.13
C LEU A 247 -1.00 19.82 3.25
N GLN A 248 -1.50 20.38 2.14
CA GLN A 248 -2.28 21.62 2.12
C GLN A 248 -3.80 21.37 2.20
N MET A 249 -4.25 20.12 2.09
CA MET A 249 -5.66 19.80 2.27
C MET A 249 -6.07 19.95 3.73
N GLU A 250 -7.38 20.07 3.94
CA GLU A 250 -7.97 20.02 5.28
C GLU A 250 -7.53 18.75 6.01
N PRO A 251 -7.25 18.81 7.32
CA PRO A 251 -6.91 17.63 8.10
C PRO A 251 -7.95 16.50 7.94
N PRO A 252 -7.53 15.24 7.74
CA PRO A 252 -8.41 14.11 7.49
C PRO A 252 -9.56 13.98 8.50
N ALA A 253 -9.28 14.14 9.80
CA ALA A 253 -10.31 14.02 10.83
C ALA A 253 -11.39 15.11 10.71
N GLU A 254 -11.05 16.32 10.26
CA GLU A 254 -12.02 17.41 10.09
C GLU A 254 -12.99 17.09 8.94
N THR A 255 -12.48 16.58 7.81
CA THR A 255 -13.35 16.12 6.71
C THR A 255 -14.29 15.01 7.19
N VAL A 256 -13.79 14.03 7.93
CA VAL A 256 -14.62 12.91 8.42
C VAL A 256 -15.66 13.40 9.44
N ARG A 257 -15.30 14.28 10.38
CA ARG A 257 -16.25 14.88 11.34
C ARG A 257 -17.38 15.63 10.64
N ARG A 258 -17.09 16.35 9.56
CA ARG A 258 -18.14 17.02 8.76
C ARG A 258 -19.10 16.03 8.10
N LEU A 259 -18.58 14.89 7.62
CA LEU A 259 -19.38 13.87 6.94
C LEU A 259 -20.13 12.94 7.92
N VAL A 260 -19.61 12.75 9.13
CA VAL A 260 -20.11 11.82 10.16
C VAL A 260 -19.97 12.46 11.56
N PRO A 261 -20.73 13.53 11.87
CA PRO A 261 -20.55 14.28 13.12
C PRO A 261 -20.83 13.45 14.38
N GLU A 262 -21.56 12.34 14.25
CA GLU A 262 -21.86 11.41 15.35
C GLU A 262 -20.67 10.52 15.77
N VAL A 263 -19.59 10.45 14.97
CA VAL A 263 -18.39 9.67 15.29
C VAL A 263 -17.24 10.62 15.66
N PRO A 264 -16.81 10.68 16.93
CA PRO A 264 -15.63 11.41 17.34
C PRO A 264 -14.41 10.92 16.55
N THR A 265 -13.82 11.81 15.75
CA THR A 265 -12.67 11.48 14.89
C THR A 265 -11.53 12.42 15.22
N TYR A 266 -10.28 11.93 15.28
CA TYR A 266 -9.11 12.72 15.67
C TYR A 266 -7.91 12.38 14.79
N ASP A 267 -7.17 13.39 14.33
CA ASP A 267 -5.85 13.18 13.74
C ASP A 267 -4.85 12.85 14.86
N LEU A 268 -3.91 11.94 14.60
CA LEU A 268 -2.87 11.55 15.53
C LEU A 268 -1.50 12.02 15.05
N HIS A 269 -0.66 12.43 15.99
CA HIS A 269 0.74 12.70 15.75
C HIS A 269 1.62 11.64 16.42
N PRO A 270 2.78 11.29 15.84
CA PRO A 270 3.72 10.38 16.47
C PRO A 270 4.00 10.75 17.93
N GLY A 271 3.68 9.85 18.85
CA GLY A 271 3.77 10.06 20.30
C GLY A 271 2.43 10.26 21.01
N ASP A 272 1.35 10.53 20.26
CA ASP A 272 -0.02 10.54 20.78
C ASP A 272 -0.46 9.12 21.13
N TYR A 273 -1.39 9.00 22.08
CA TYR A 273 -1.99 7.72 22.42
C TYR A 273 -3.44 7.86 22.85
N VAL A 274 -4.19 6.78 22.71
CA VAL A 274 -5.55 6.65 23.25
C VAL A 274 -5.58 5.58 24.33
N GLU A 275 -6.20 5.89 25.45
CA GLU A 275 -6.37 4.98 26.58
C GLU A 275 -7.66 5.32 27.33
N ASN A 276 -8.45 4.30 27.71
CA ASN A 276 -9.71 4.48 28.44
C ASN A 276 -10.68 5.48 27.78
N GLY A 277 -10.75 5.48 26.45
CA GLY A 277 -11.63 6.37 25.67
C GLY A 277 -11.21 7.84 25.68
N ARG A 278 -9.96 8.14 26.02
CA ARG A 278 -9.41 9.49 26.03
C ARG A 278 -8.19 9.58 25.13
N LEU A 279 -8.14 10.61 24.30
CA LEU A 279 -6.97 10.97 23.52
C LEU A 279 -5.99 11.75 24.41
N HIS A 280 -4.73 11.37 24.35
CA HIS A 280 -3.61 12.04 24.99
C HIS A 280 -2.64 12.52 23.92
N THR A 281 -2.52 13.84 23.78
CA THR A 281 -1.66 14.48 22.79
C THR A 281 -0.27 14.74 23.38
N SER A 282 0.78 14.46 22.61
CA SER A 282 2.15 14.84 22.96
C SER A 282 2.43 16.30 22.57
N SER A 283 3.32 16.98 23.30
CA SER A 283 3.60 18.41 23.13
C SER A 283 4.48 18.78 21.93
N ASP A 284 4.96 17.79 21.17
CA ASP A 284 6.19 17.95 20.35
C ASP A 284 5.94 18.01 18.85
N THR A 285 4.70 18.08 18.41
CA THR A 285 4.35 17.92 16.99
C THR A 285 3.42 19.03 16.53
N ASP A 286 4.02 20.13 16.06
CA ASP A 286 3.32 21.09 15.23
C ASP A 286 3.34 20.59 13.77
N TYR A 287 2.19 20.60 13.10
CA TYR A 287 2.14 20.52 11.65
C TYR A 287 2.92 21.70 11.08
N VAL A 288 4.08 21.41 10.49
CA VAL A 288 4.89 22.42 9.82
C VAL A 288 4.46 22.58 8.36
N ALA A 289 4.76 23.74 7.79
CA ALA A 289 4.55 23.99 6.35
C ALA A 289 5.14 22.85 5.50
N PRO A 290 4.54 22.50 4.34
CA PRO A 290 4.97 21.38 3.51
C PRO A 290 6.47 21.39 3.21
N GLU A 291 7.04 22.55 2.91
CA GLU A 291 8.46 22.71 2.60
C GLU A 291 9.35 22.33 3.79
N SER A 292 8.94 22.66 5.02
CA SER A 292 9.63 22.25 6.25
C SER A 292 9.54 20.74 6.47
N ALA A 293 8.40 20.12 6.15
CA ALA A 293 8.25 18.67 6.19
C ALA A 293 9.25 17.97 5.24
N ARG A 294 9.37 18.48 4.00
CA ARG A 294 10.34 18.00 3.01
C ARG A 294 11.77 18.07 3.53
N VAL A 295 12.16 19.21 4.09
CA VAL A 295 13.50 19.42 4.66
C VAL A 295 13.75 18.48 5.84
N ALA A 296 12.79 18.36 6.77
CA ALA A 296 12.92 17.51 7.95
C ALA A 296 13.14 16.03 7.58
N VAL A 297 12.36 15.52 6.62
CA VAL A 297 12.48 14.16 6.12
C VAL A 297 13.81 13.92 5.41
N LEU A 298 14.21 14.82 4.50
CA LEU A 298 15.49 14.69 3.79
C LEU A 298 16.69 14.79 4.74
N ARG A 299 16.56 15.56 5.83
CA ARG A 299 17.57 15.62 6.90
C ARG A 299 17.63 14.34 7.73
N ARG A 300 16.49 13.73 8.06
CA ARG A 300 16.41 12.51 8.89
C ARG A 300 16.88 11.26 8.14
N TYR A 301 16.54 11.18 6.86
CA TYR A 301 16.65 9.97 6.05
C TYR A 301 17.54 10.15 4.82
N SER A 302 18.55 11.04 4.90
CA SER A 302 19.51 11.43 3.84
C SER A 302 19.29 10.68 2.52
N PRO A 303 18.77 11.34 1.46
CA PRO A 303 18.43 10.66 0.22
C PRO A 303 19.61 9.82 -0.24
N ASN A 304 19.40 8.52 -0.49
CA ASN A 304 20.46 7.54 -0.84
C ASN A 304 21.49 8.19 -1.77
N GLN A 305 22.63 8.60 -1.21
CA GLN A 305 23.63 9.44 -1.89
C GLN A 305 24.54 8.63 -2.83
N GLU A 306 24.32 7.33 -2.97
CA GLU A 306 25.17 6.46 -3.77
C GLU A 306 24.30 5.69 -4.77
N ARG A 307 23.86 6.38 -5.81
CA ARG A 307 23.43 5.70 -7.04
C ARG A 307 24.39 6.12 -8.12
N GLU A 308 25.22 5.17 -8.55
CA GLU A 308 26.04 5.40 -9.72
C GLU A 308 25.10 5.64 -10.91
N PRO A 309 25.32 6.72 -11.69
CA PRO A 309 24.61 6.93 -12.94
C PRO A 309 24.76 5.70 -13.84
N LEU A 310 23.71 5.37 -14.59
CA LEU A 310 23.79 4.31 -15.57
C LEU A 310 24.88 4.68 -16.60
N ASN A 311 25.82 3.77 -16.88
CA ASN A 311 26.82 3.95 -17.93
C ASN A 311 26.41 3.17 -19.19
N ASP A 312 27.11 3.37 -20.32
CA ASP A 312 26.80 2.70 -21.58
C ASP A 312 26.76 1.16 -21.47
N VAL A 313 27.65 0.57 -20.67
CA VAL A 313 27.72 -0.89 -20.48
C VAL A 313 26.49 -1.39 -19.70
N ALA A 314 26.12 -0.70 -18.63
CA ALA A 314 24.95 -1.01 -17.84
C ALA A 314 23.66 -0.77 -18.63
N PHE A 315 23.61 0.27 -19.48
CA PHE A 315 22.49 0.52 -20.38
C PHE A 315 22.34 -0.59 -21.43
N ALA A 316 23.44 -1.04 -22.06
CA ALA A 316 23.40 -2.17 -22.99
C ALA A 316 22.89 -3.46 -22.32
N THR A 317 23.27 -3.69 -21.06
CA THR A 317 22.77 -4.83 -20.26
C THR A 317 21.28 -4.70 -19.99
N LEU A 318 20.81 -3.52 -19.57
CA LEU A 318 19.38 -3.26 -19.35
C LEU A 318 18.56 -3.46 -20.63
N LEU A 319 19.08 -3.04 -21.78
CA LEU A 319 18.43 -3.21 -23.08
C LEU A 319 18.24 -4.69 -23.42
N GLU A 320 19.24 -5.52 -23.13
CA GLU A 320 19.16 -6.97 -23.34
C GLU A 320 18.20 -7.65 -22.35
N ASP A 321 18.21 -7.24 -21.08
CA ASP A 321 17.24 -7.70 -20.09
C ASP A 321 15.79 -7.40 -20.53
N ILE A 322 15.56 -6.21 -21.10
CA ILE A 322 14.25 -5.84 -21.65
C ILE A 322 13.89 -6.72 -22.84
N ARG A 323 14.81 -6.97 -23.79
CA ARG A 323 14.57 -7.89 -24.92
C ARG A 323 14.12 -9.26 -24.43
N HIS A 324 14.81 -9.82 -23.44
CA HIS A 324 14.43 -11.09 -22.84
C HIS A 324 13.08 -11.05 -22.12
N ALA A 325 12.75 -9.94 -21.46
CA ALA A 325 11.47 -9.77 -20.79
C ALA A 325 10.30 -9.73 -21.79
N VAL A 326 10.45 -8.99 -22.90
CA VAL A 326 9.37 -8.76 -23.87
C VAL A 326 9.18 -9.91 -24.87
N ALA A 327 10.18 -10.75 -25.10
CA ALA A 327 10.14 -11.87 -26.06
C ALA A 327 9.23 -13.05 -25.63
N ARG A 328 8.38 -12.88 -24.61
CA ARG A 328 7.54 -13.95 -24.07
C ARG A 328 6.29 -14.18 -24.93
N PRO A 329 5.90 -15.44 -25.19
CA PRO A 329 4.70 -15.74 -25.99
C PRO A 329 3.42 -15.12 -25.41
N GLY A 330 2.59 -14.54 -26.28
CA GLY A 330 1.28 -14.01 -25.90
C GLY A 330 1.30 -12.56 -25.37
N ALA A 331 2.40 -11.83 -25.56
CA ALA A 331 2.41 -10.39 -25.33
C ALA A 331 1.43 -9.69 -26.29
N GLU A 332 0.59 -8.82 -25.72
CA GLU A 332 -0.36 -7.99 -26.48
C GLU A 332 0.38 -6.94 -27.32
N ASN A 333 -0.25 -6.48 -28.40
CA ASN A 333 0.31 -5.40 -29.21
C ASN A 333 0.51 -4.14 -28.35
N LEU A 334 1.70 -3.56 -28.44
CA LEU A 334 2.13 -2.43 -27.64
C LEU A 334 3.21 -1.65 -28.38
N HIS A 335 3.09 -0.33 -28.43
CA HIS A 335 4.19 0.55 -28.79
C HIS A 335 4.48 1.47 -27.61
N ALA A 336 5.63 1.27 -26.98
CA ALA A 336 6.00 1.92 -25.75
C ALA A 336 7.41 2.50 -25.81
N ILE A 337 7.61 3.62 -25.13
CA ILE A 337 8.91 4.27 -25.01
C ILE A 337 9.23 4.44 -23.52
N ILE A 338 10.45 4.09 -23.13
CA ILE A 338 10.98 4.31 -21.79
C ILE A 338 12.08 5.37 -21.85
N ARG A 339 11.89 6.47 -21.14
CA ARG A 339 12.91 7.50 -20.91
C ARG A 339 13.50 7.34 -19.51
N LEU A 340 14.82 7.33 -19.41
CA LEU A 340 15.52 7.11 -18.15
C LEU A 340 15.99 8.45 -17.57
N TRP A 341 15.52 8.81 -16.38
CA TRP A 341 15.93 10.05 -15.69
C TRP A 341 17.42 10.09 -15.36
N ASP A 342 18.01 8.93 -15.12
CA ASP A 342 19.42 8.71 -14.79
C ASP A 342 20.28 8.35 -16.02
N TYR A 343 19.68 8.33 -17.22
CA TYR A 343 20.38 8.12 -18.50
C TYR A 343 19.72 8.89 -19.66
N PRO A 344 19.83 10.23 -19.68
CA PRO A 344 19.12 11.06 -20.66
C PRO A 344 19.69 10.98 -22.08
N ALA A 345 20.79 10.27 -22.30
CA ALA A 345 21.45 10.18 -23.61
C ALA A 345 20.68 9.29 -24.62
N ARG A 346 19.89 8.33 -24.14
CA ARG A 346 19.14 7.38 -24.98
C ARG A 346 17.79 7.04 -24.36
N ALA A 347 16.79 6.81 -25.20
CA ALA A 347 15.52 6.21 -24.81
C ALA A 347 15.45 4.77 -25.32
N ILE A 348 14.53 3.99 -24.77
CA ILE A 348 14.30 2.59 -25.14
C ILE A 348 12.92 2.51 -25.76
N GLU A 349 12.85 2.07 -27.02
CA GLU A 349 11.60 1.81 -27.70
C GLU A 349 11.30 0.32 -27.73
N ILE A 350 10.05 -0.02 -27.48
CA ILE A 350 9.52 -1.38 -27.43
C ILE A 350 8.31 -1.43 -28.35
N GLU A 351 8.42 -2.22 -29.41
CA GLU A 351 7.33 -2.50 -30.34
C GLU A 351 6.98 -3.97 -30.28
N ILE A 352 5.73 -4.28 -29.93
CA ILE A 352 5.18 -5.63 -29.92
C ILE A 352 4.05 -5.66 -30.94
N GLN A 353 4.21 -6.48 -31.97
CA GLN A 353 3.21 -6.66 -33.02
C GLN A 353 3.13 -8.13 -33.40
N ASN A 354 1.92 -8.69 -33.36
CA ASN A 354 1.63 -10.06 -33.77
C ASN A 354 2.53 -11.11 -33.07
N GLY A 355 2.85 -10.88 -31.80
CA GLY A 355 3.69 -11.76 -30.98
C GLY A 355 5.20 -11.65 -31.24
N SER A 356 5.64 -10.76 -32.13
CA SER A 356 7.04 -10.39 -32.31
C SER A 356 7.35 -9.10 -31.54
N ALA A 357 8.48 -9.05 -30.85
CA ALA A 357 8.93 -7.89 -30.09
C ALA A 357 10.26 -7.35 -30.63
N CYS A 358 10.31 -6.05 -30.89
CA CYS A 358 11.52 -5.30 -31.21
C CYS A 358 11.86 -4.36 -30.04
N VAL A 359 13.15 -4.30 -29.67
CA VAL A 359 13.64 -3.36 -28.66
C VAL A 359 14.89 -2.66 -29.17
N SER A 360 14.79 -1.35 -29.32
CA SER A 360 15.80 -0.46 -29.90
C SER A 360 16.19 0.62 -28.89
N ALA A 361 17.45 1.07 -28.98
CA ALA A 361 17.87 2.30 -28.34
C ALA A 361 17.74 3.44 -29.36
N ILE A 362 17.06 4.52 -28.98
CA ILE A 362 16.74 5.63 -29.87
C ILE A 362 17.15 6.97 -29.26
N ASP A 363 17.24 8.00 -30.10
CA ASP A 363 17.45 9.38 -29.65
C ASP A 363 16.18 9.87 -28.91
N PRO A 364 16.26 10.29 -27.64
CA PRO A 364 15.10 10.80 -26.89
C PRO A 364 14.38 11.98 -27.56
N HIS A 365 15.11 12.75 -28.38
CA HIS A 365 14.61 13.94 -29.08
C HIS A 365 14.01 13.64 -30.46
N SER A 366 14.24 12.46 -31.03
CA SER A 366 13.68 12.08 -32.34
C SER A 366 12.25 11.55 -32.24
N ILE A 367 11.59 11.71 -31.10
CA ILE A 367 10.32 11.09 -30.75
C ILE A 367 9.29 12.18 -30.53
N GLU A 368 8.30 12.26 -31.40
CA GLU A 368 7.09 13.01 -31.08
C GLU A 368 6.21 12.16 -30.15
N ALA A 369 5.68 12.77 -29.09
CA ALA A 369 4.80 12.07 -28.14
C ALA A 369 3.54 11.46 -28.80
N ALA A 370 3.25 11.80 -30.06
CA ALA A 370 2.15 11.29 -30.85
C ALA A 370 2.38 9.88 -31.43
N ASP A 371 3.63 9.40 -31.49
CA ASP A 371 3.93 8.14 -32.19
C ASP A 371 3.69 6.91 -31.31
N ALA A 372 4.11 6.94 -30.04
CA ALA A 372 3.96 5.83 -29.11
C ALA A 372 2.63 5.82 -28.36
N GLU A 373 2.16 4.62 -27.99
CA GLU A 373 0.94 4.45 -27.20
C GLU A 373 1.15 4.87 -25.73
N VAL A 374 2.38 4.76 -25.25
CA VAL A 374 2.76 5.19 -23.91
C VAL A 374 4.23 5.61 -23.88
N VAL A 375 4.50 6.74 -23.24
CA VAL A 375 5.85 7.13 -22.86
C VAL A 375 5.95 7.07 -21.33
N VAL A 376 6.86 6.25 -20.81
CA VAL A 376 7.14 6.14 -19.38
C VAL A 376 8.50 6.74 -19.09
N GLU A 377 8.53 7.78 -18.27
CA GLU A 377 9.77 8.32 -17.72
C GLU A 377 9.99 7.75 -16.32
N THR A 378 11.15 7.15 -16.07
CA THR A 378 11.45 6.48 -14.80
C THR A 378 12.96 6.36 -14.59
N ARG A 379 13.40 5.68 -13.52
CA ARG A 379 14.82 5.37 -13.28
C ARG A 379 15.17 3.97 -13.78
N SER A 380 16.40 3.80 -14.23
CA SER A 380 16.92 2.50 -14.72
C SER A 380 16.83 1.40 -13.66
N ASP A 381 17.07 1.74 -12.38
CA ASP A 381 17.03 0.80 -11.27
C ASP A 381 15.62 0.24 -11.01
N LEU A 382 14.58 1.02 -11.30
CA LEU A 382 13.19 0.62 -11.17
C LEU A 382 12.77 -0.31 -12.31
N VAL A 383 13.19 -0.02 -13.54
CA VAL A 383 12.98 -0.92 -14.70
C VAL A 383 13.66 -2.25 -14.45
N ASN A 384 14.94 -2.24 -14.06
CA ASN A 384 15.70 -3.44 -13.76
C ASN A 384 15.05 -4.26 -12.62
N SER A 385 14.60 -3.58 -11.56
CA SER A 385 13.90 -4.26 -10.46
C SER A 385 12.56 -4.84 -10.91
N THR A 386 11.81 -4.15 -11.77
CA THR A 386 10.56 -4.63 -12.38
C THR A 386 10.79 -5.94 -13.13
N ILE A 387 11.87 -6.04 -13.90
CA ILE A 387 12.21 -7.25 -14.67
C ILE A 387 12.65 -8.41 -13.78
N ARG A 388 13.41 -8.13 -12.71
CA ARG A 388 14.12 -9.16 -11.93
C ARG A 388 13.41 -9.60 -10.65
N SER A 389 12.49 -8.80 -10.13
CA SER A 389 11.81 -9.06 -8.85
C SER A 389 10.33 -9.35 -9.05
N PRO A 390 9.77 -10.37 -8.36
CA PRO A 390 8.32 -10.60 -8.37
C PRO A 390 7.48 -9.37 -8.00
N PHE A 391 7.98 -8.52 -7.09
CA PHE A 391 7.30 -7.31 -6.62
C PHE A 391 7.88 -6.02 -7.23
N GLY A 392 8.72 -6.15 -8.26
CA GLY A 392 9.42 -5.01 -8.83
C GLY A 392 8.49 -3.98 -9.46
N ARG A 393 7.32 -4.42 -9.94
CA ARG A 393 6.28 -3.55 -10.50
C ARG A 393 5.77 -2.54 -9.45
N ASP A 394 5.64 -2.95 -8.20
CA ASP A 394 5.14 -2.09 -7.11
C ASP A 394 6.05 -0.89 -6.89
N LEU A 395 7.34 -1.01 -7.19
CA LEU A 395 8.28 0.12 -7.11
C LEU A 395 7.92 1.23 -8.11
N ILE A 396 7.24 0.92 -9.22
CA ILE A 396 6.75 1.93 -10.16
C ILE A 396 5.29 2.28 -9.82
N SER A 397 4.41 1.27 -9.76
CA SER A 397 2.97 1.48 -9.67
C SER A 397 2.50 1.96 -8.29
N ILE A 398 3.18 1.54 -7.22
CA ILE A 398 2.90 2.00 -5.86
C ILE A 398 3.87 3.12 -5.47
N GLY A 399 5.15 2.95 -5.77
CA GLY A 399 6.22 3.90 -5.42
C GLY A 399 6.06 5.32 -5.96
N TYR A 400 5.20 5.55 -6.97
CA TYR A 400 5.16 6.80 -7.78
C TYR A 400 6.43 6.99 -8.62
N GLY A 401 7.05 5.88 -9.02
CA GLY A 401 8.40 5.84 -9.60
C GLY A 401 8.48 6.18 -11.08
N ALA A 402 7.41 6.70 -11.65
CA ALA A 402 7.35 7.06 -13.05
C ALA A 402 6.46 8.28 -13.29
N GLN A 403 6.69 8.95 -14.41
CA GLN A 403 5.72 9.82 -15.08
C GLN A 403 5.28 9.10 -16.37
N VAL A 404 3.99 9.01 -16.59
CA VAL A 404 3.40 8.29 -17.73
C VAL A 404 2.67 9.28 -18.59
N HIS A 405 3.02 9.34 -19.86
CA HIS A 405 2.38 10.21 -20.84
C HIS A 405 1.62 9.37 -21.85
N LEU A 406 0.36 9.74 -22.06
CA LEU A 406 -0.57 9.10 -22.99
C LEU A 406 -1.12 10.16 -23.94
N ARG A 407 -1.42 9.78 -25.18
CA ARG A 407 -1.90 10.69 -26.23
C ARG A 407 -3.33 11.14 -26.00
N SER A 408 -4.16 10.29 -25.39
CA SER A 408 -5.58 10.59 -25.21
C SER A 408 -6.22 9.84 -24.03
N ARG A 409 -7.42 10.26 -23.66
CA ARG A 409 -8.25 9.56 -22.67
C ARG A 409 -8.72 8.19 -23.18
N GLU A 410 -8.92 8.06 -24.49
CA GLU A 410 -9.29 6.77 -25.11
C GLU A 410 -8.15 5.76 -24.96
N GLU A 411 -6.91 6.22 -25.16
CA GLU A 411 -5.72 5.40 -24.96
C GLU A 411 -5.52 5.03 -23.49
N MET A 412 -5.77 5.96 -22.57
CA MET A 412 -5.78 5.66 -21.13
C MET A 412 -6.74 4.52 -20.77
N ALA A 413 -7.92 4.45 -21.41
CA ALA A 413 -8.87 3.36 -21.19
C ALA A 413 -8.35 1.98 -21.63
N ARG A 414 -7.37 1.93 -22.53
CA ARG A 414 -6.70 0.69 -22.97
C ARG A 414 -5.52 0.29 -22.07
N ALA A 415 -5.18 1.12 -21.08
CA ALA A 415 -4.14 0.90 -20.08
C ALA A 415 -2.77 0.43 -20.65
N PRO A 416 -2.19 1.12 -21.65
CA PRO A 416 -0.90 0.73 -22.23
C PRO A 416 0.25 0.73 -21.23
N HIS A 417 0.21 1.59 -20.21
CA HIS A 417 1.16 1.61 -19.11
C HIS A 417 1.14 0.32 -18.28
N GLU A 418 -0.05 -0.23 -17.98
CA GLU A 418 -0.16 -1.51 -17.27
C GLU A 418 0.33 -2.66 -18.15
N ARG A 419 0.02 -2.65 -19.46
CA ARG A 419 0.52 -3.67 -20.38
C ARG A 419 2.04 -3.64 -20.48
N LEU A 420 2.66 -2.46 -20.56
CA LEU A 420 4.12 -2.32 -20.51
C LEU A 420 4.71 -2.94 -19.24
N LEU A 421 4.19 -2.57 -18.07
CA LEU A 421 4.66 -3.12 -16.79
C LEU A 421 4.45 -4.64 -16.71
N ASN A 422 3.35 -5.17 -17.24
CA ASN A 422 3.05 -6.60 -17.27
C ASN A 422 3.99 -7.39 -18.19
N VAL A 423 4.40 -6.81 -19.31
CA VAL A 423 5.36 -7.45 -20.22
C VAL A 423 6.76 -7.44 -19.60
N LEU A 424 7.16 -6.35 -18.96
CA LEU A 424 8.47 -6.26 -18.28
C LEU A 424 8.55 -7.19 -17.06
N ALA A 425 7.50 -7.24 -16.24
CA ALA A 425 7.50 -7.99 -14.99
C ALA A 425 7.54 -9.52 -15.21
N PRO A 426 8.16 -10.31 -14.31
CA PRO A 426 8.00 -11.75 -14.30
C PRO A 426 6.53 -12.17 -14.23
N ALA A 427 6.17 -13.22 -14.97
CA ALA A 427 4.80 -13.75 -14.93
C ALA A 427 4.45 -14.20 -13.50
N GLN A 428 3.48 -13.53 -12.89
CA GLN A 428 2.97 -13.91 -11.58
C GLN A 428 2.06 -15.15 -11.71
N PRO A 429 2.29 -16.20 -10.91
CA PRO A 429 1.44 -17.38 -10.95
C PRO A 429 0.04 -17.03 -10.44
N ARG A 430 -0.95 -17.07 -11.34
CA ARG A 430 -2.36 -16.82 -10.99
C ARG A 430 -2.82 -17.80 -9.90
N TRP A 431 -3.76 -17.38 -9.04
CA TRP A 431 -4.31 -18.25 -8.00
C TRP A 431 -4.84 -19.59 -8.58
N ARG A 432 -5.37 -19.59 -9.81
CA ARG A 432 -5.79 -20.82 -10.52
C ARG A 432 -4.65 -21.80 -10.80
N GLN A 433 -3.46 -21.28 -11.13
CA GLN A 433 -2.26 -22.10 -11.30
C GLN A 433 -1.77 -22.62 -9.94
N ARG A 434 -1.88 -21.81 -8.88
CA ARG A 434 -1.57 -22.21 -7.50
C ARG A 434 -2.56 -23.22 -6.93
N LEU A 435 -3.83 -23.19 -7.33
CA LEU A 435 -4.84 -24.18 -6.94
C LEU A 435 -4.39 -25.61 -7.27
N ARG A 436 -3.67 -25.80 -8.39
CA ARG A 436 -3.10 -27.10 -8.75
C ARG A 436 -1.92 -27.53 -7.87
N LYS A 437 -1.15 -26.58 -7.32
CA LYS A 437 0.06 -26.86 -6.53
C LYS A 437 -0.20 -26.92 -5.03
N THR A 438 -1.07 -26.03 -4.52
CA THR A 438 -1.39 -25.84 -3.10
C THR A 438 -2.91 -25.65 -2.94
N PRO A 439 -3.72 -26.69 -3.21
CA PRO A 439 -5.18 -26.57 -3.32
C PRO A 439 -5.83 -26.09 -2.03
N LEU A 440 -5.49 -26.68 -0.87
CA LEU A 440 -6.09 -26.34 0.41
C LEU A 440 -5.81 -24.88 0.81
N ARG A 441 -4.58 -24.40 0.64
CA ARG A 441 -4.18 -23.02 0.92
C ARG A 441 -4.94 -22.03 0.03
N THR A 442 -4.99 -22.33 -1.27
CA THR A 442 -5.65 -21.46 -2.26
C THR A 442 -7.15 -21.41 -2.02
N LEU A 443 -7.79 -22.56 -1.77
CA LEU A 443 -9.23 -22.62 -1.49
C LEU A 443 -9.57 -21.91 -0.19
N GLY A 444 -8.76 -22.10 0.87
CA GLY A 444 -8.91 -21.37 2.12
C GLY A 444 -8.90 -19.85 1.90
N PHE A 445 -7.91 -19.34 1.16
CA PHE A 445 -7.84 -17.91 0.83
C PHE A 445 -9.09 -17.42 0.07
N VAL A 446 -9.46 -18.09 -1.02
CA VAL A 446 -10.60 -17.66 -1.87
C VAL A 446 -11.94 -17.72 -1.13
N VAL A 447 -12.18 -18.75 -0.32
CA VAL A 447 -13.43 -18.91 0.44
C VAL A 447 -13.45 -18.01 1.67
N GLY A 448 -12.30 -17.74 2.28
CA GLY A 448 -12.18 -16.92 3.48
C GLY A 448 -12.36 -15.43 3.22
N ASP A 449 -12.05 -14.94 2.03
CA ASP A 449 -12.12 -13.52 1.68
C ASP A 449 -13.54 -13.10 1.24
N PRO A 450 -14.23 -12.20 1.96
CA PRO A 450 -15.55 -11.70 1.55
C PRO A 450 -15.57 -11.01 0.18
N GLY A 451 -14.56 -10.20 -0.15
CA GLY A 451 -14.47 -9.49 -1.44
C GLY A 451 -14.37 -10.46 -2.62
N MET A 452 -13.52 -11.48 -2.50
CA MET A 452 -13.39 -12.54 -3.51
C MET A 452 -14.67 -13.35 -3.67
N ARG A 453 -15.41 -13.61 -2.58
CA ARG A 453 -16.72 -14.26 -2.65
C ARG A 453 -17.73 -13.41 -3.40
N LEU A 454 -17.80 -12.11 -3.12
CA LEU A 454 -18.70 -11.18 -3.83
C LEU A 454 -18.38 -11.14 -5.34
N ASP A 455 -17.10 -11.06 -5.73
CA ASP A 455 -16.68 -11.11 -7.14
C ASP A 455 -17.03 -12.45 -7.80
N LEU A 456 -16.87 -13.56 -7.07
CA LEU A 456 -17.26 -14.87 -7.58
C LEU A 456 -18.78 -14.97 -7.80
N PHE A 457 -19.58 -14.49 -6.86
CA PHE A 457 -21.04 -14.49 -6.95
C PHE A 457 -21.56 -13.53 -8.01
N SER A 458 -20.96 -12.35 -8.19
CA SER A 458 -21.36 -11.40 -9.24
C SER A 458 -21.14 -11.98 -10.63
N ARG A 459 -20.00 -12.65 -10.87
CA ARG A 459 -19.70 -13.33 -12.14
C ARG A 459 -20.60 -14.54 -12.41
N LEU A 460 -21.04 -15.24 -11.36
CA LEU A 460 -22.01 -16.32 -11.48
C LEU A 460 -23.44 -15.78 -11.71
N GLY A 461 -23.77 -14.64 -11.10
CA GLY A 461 -25.05 -13.93 -11.27
C GLY A 461 -25.21 -13.29 -12.66
N GLN A 462 -24.13 -12.81 -13.28
CA GLN A 462 -24.13 -12.32 -14.67
C GLN A 462 -24.42 -13.42 -15.70
N ARG A 463 -24.28 -14.72 -15.36
CA ARG A 463 -24.75 -15.81 -16.21
C ARG A 463 -26.25 -16.11 -16.09
N VAL A 464 -26.96 -15.48 -15.14
CA VAL A 464 -28.36 -15.78 -14.82
C VAL A 464 -29.29 -14.57 -14.96
N ARG A 465 -28.78 -13.33 -15.10
CA ARG A 465 -29.61 -12.15 -15.41
C ARG A 465 -28.94 -11.28 -16.45
N GLY A 466 -29.46 -11.34 -17.68
CA GLY A 466 -29.35 -10.23 -18.61
C GLY A 466 -30.40 -9.20 -18.25
N GLU A 467 -30.02 -8.18 -17.48
CA GLU A 467 -30.73 -6.90 -17.42
C GLU A 467 -29.67 -5.81 -17.30
N GLU A 468 -29.70 -4.90 -18.28
CA GLU A 468 -28.90 -3.68 -18.37
C GLU A 468 -29.14 -2.82 -17.13
N VAL A 469 -28.05 -2.31 -16.54
CA VAL A 469 -28.12 -1.21 -15.59
C VAL A 469 -27.10 -0.17 -16.04
N ASP A 470 -27.60 0.96 -16.52
CA ASP A 470 -26.85 2.15 -16.88
C ASP A 470 -26.01 2.66 -15.70
N GLU A 471 -24.72 2.91 -15.94
CA GLU A 471 -23.85 3.69 -15.05
C GLU A 471 -24.13 5.19 -15.25
N PRO A 472 -24.24 6.00 -14.17
CA PRO A 472 -24.36 7.44 -14.31
C PRO A 472 -23.01 8.09 -14.67
N ALA A 473 -23.09 9.10 -15.54
CA ALA A 473 -22.02 9.82 -16.22
C ALA A 473 -20.99 10.56 -15.33
#